data_AF-O24836-F1
#
_entry.id   AF-O24836-F1
#
_cell.length_a   1.000
_cell.length_b   1.000
_cell.length_c   1.000
_cell.angle_alpha   90.00
_cell.angle_beta   90.00
_cell.angle_gamma   90.00
#
_symmetry.space_group_name_H-M   'P 1'
#
loop_
_entity.id
_entity.type
_entity.pdbx_description
1 polymer ?
#
loop_
_entity_poly.entity_id
_entity_poly.type
_entity_poly.pdbx_seq_one_letter_code
_entity_poly.pdbx_strand_id
1 'polypeptide(L)'
;NSAYMMPVGQETSRGIEFDLTAQPVDPLNLKFAYAYTDAIVSKSEESSGIAKGSALLNSPKHHLNLLVMYDVWQAGASKIGLGGNIQYVSARTGNVYDNGFNLPSYTLLNLNSYYQMNPKLELQLNLNNLI
;
A
#
# COMPACT_ATOMS: atom_id res chain seq x y z
N ASN A 1 36.05 -5.59 -18.14
CA ASN A 1 35.68 -5.92 -16.75
C ASN A 1 34.20 -6.25 -16.71
N SER A 2 33.87 -7.54 -16.77
CA SER A 2 32.50 -8.01 -16.56
C SER A 2 32.36 -8.38 -15.09
N ALA A 3 31.48 -7.71 -14.35
CA ALA A 3 31.18 -8.11 -12.98
C ALA A 3 30.47 -9.46 -13.01
N TYR A 4 31.12 -10.50 -12.50
CA TYR A 4 30.49 -11.82 -12.34
C TYR A 4 29.48 -11.74 -11.19
N MET A 5 28.20 -11.81 -11.51
CA MET A 5 27.13 -11.84 -10.51
C MET A 5 26.81 -13.31 -10.18
N MET A 6 27.08 -13.71 -8.93
CA MET A 6 26.67 -15.01 -8.41
C MET A 6 25.36 -14.87 -7.64
N PRO A 7 24.42 -15.81 -7.79
CA PRO A 7 23.23 -15.85 -6.94
C PRO A 7 23.67 -16.06 -5.48
N VAL A 8 23.14 -15.21 -4.59
CA VAL A 8 23.47 -15.18 -3.16
C VAL A 8 22.56 -16.09 -2.31
N GLY A 9 21.55 -16.70 -2.92
CA GLY A 9 20.58 -17.56 -2.25
C GLY A 9 19.28 -17.74 -3.02
N GLN A 10 18.24 -18.20 -2.32
CA GLN A 10 16.86 -18.35 -2.80
C GLN A 10 15.93 -17.52 -1.91
N GLU A 11 14.98 -16.83 -2.52
CA GLU A 11 13.96 -16.04 -1.83
C GLU A 11 12.58 -16.72 -1.93
N THR A 12 11.71 -16.48 -0.95
CA THR A 12 10.33 -16.98 -0.99
C THR A 12 9.42 -15.98 -0.32
N SER A 13 8.28 -15.70 -0.97
CA SER A 13 7.22 -14.85 -0.45
C SER A 13 5.94 -15.68 -0.31
N ARG A 14 5.29 -15.55 0.85
CA ARG A 14 3.98 -16.17 1.12
C ARG A 14 3.10 -15.16 1.84
N GLY A 15 1.81 -15.18 1.58
CA GLY A 15 0.93 -14.18 2.15
C GLY A 15 -0.54 -14.46 1.92
N ILE A 16 -1.36 -13.56 2.44
CA ILE A 16 -2.78 -13.47 2.15
C ILE A 16 -3.10 -12.05 1.70
N GLU A 17 -3.99 -11.93 0.73
CA GLU A 17 -4.49 -10.67 0.22
C GLU A 17 -6.01 -10.67 0.33
N PHE A 18 -6.56 -9.53 0.74
CA PHE A 18 -8.00 -9.31 0.83
C PHE A 18 -8.34 -7.98 0.20
N ASP A 19 -9.24 -8.02 -0.79
CA ASP A 19 -9.75 -6.84 -1.48
C ASP A 19 -11.27 -6.80 -1.41
N LEU A 20 -11.80 -5.63 -1.05
CA LEU A 20 -13.21 -5.34 -0.95
C LEU A 20 -13.52 -4.04 -1.68
N THR A 21 -14.48 -4.09 -2.59
CA THR A 21 -15.13 -2.90 -3.15
C THR A 21 -16.61 -3.02 -2.86
N ALA A 22 -17.19 -1.99 -2.23
CA ALA A 22 -18.58 -1.98 -1.81
C ALA A 22 -19.21 -0.61 -2.00
N GLN A 23 -20.51 -0.61 -2.29
CA GLN A 23 -21.38 0.56 -2.26
C GLN A 23 -22.56 0.25 -1.35
N PRO A 24 -22.41 0.35 -0.02
CA PRO A 24 -23.44 -0.10 0.93
C PRO A 24 -24.75 0.68 0.81
N VAL A 25 -24.65 1.95 0.42
CA VAL A 25 -25.77 2.84 0.10
C VAL A 25 -25.37 3.71 -1.08
N ASP A 26 -26.34 4.24 -1.83
CA ASP A 26 -26.11 5.03 -3.05
C ASP A 26 -25.02 6.10 -2.94
N PRO A 27 -24.96 6.96 -1.89
CA PRO A 27 -23.94 7.98 -1.80
C PRO A 27 -22.57 7.49 -1.33
N LEU A 28 -22.44 6.25 -0.81
CA LEU A 28 -21.22 5.78 -0.15
C LEU A 28 -20.47 4.76 -0.99
N ASN A 29 -19.26 5.09 -1.41
CA ASN A 29 -18.32 4.18 -2.07
C ASN A 29 -17.15 3.85 -1.14
N LEU A 30 -16.91 2.57 -0.95
CA LEU A 30 -15.86 2.02 -0.09
C LEU A 30 -14.94 1.12 -0.90
N LYS A 31 -13.62 1.33 -0.78
CA LYS A 31 -12.62 0.36 -1.22
C LYS A 31 -11.68 0.06 -0.06
N PHE A 32 -11.43 -1.21 0.20
CA PHE A 32 -10.52 -1.66 1.23
C PHE A 32 -9.64 -2.76 0.66
N ALA A 33 -8.34 -2.66 0.92
CA ALA A 33 -7.35 -3.67 0.57
C ALA A 33 -6.43 -3.91 1.77
N TYR A 34 -6.11 -5.17 2.03
CA TYR A 34 -5.16 -5.58 3.05
C TYR A 34 -4.31 -6.73 2.54
N ALA A 35 -3.00 -6.62 2.74
CA ALA A 35 -2.04 -7.67 2.43
C ALA A 35 -1.21 -8.00 3.68
N TYR A 36 -1.09 -9.30 3.95
CA TYR A 36 -0.05 -9.84 4.80
C TYR A 36 0.98 -10.57 3.95
N THR A 37 2.23 -10.13 3.97
CA THR A 37 3.30 -10.69 3.12
C THR A 37 4.52 -11.05 3.97
N ASP A 38 4.82 -12.34 4.07
CA ASP A 38 6.02 -12.87 4.69
C ASP A 38 7.02 -13.27 3.59
N ALA A 39 7.86 -12.32 3.21
CA ALA A 39 8.93 -12.53 2.24
C ALA A 39 10.28 -12.63 2.93
N ILE A 40 10.95 -13.77 2.73
CA ILE A 40 12.21 -14.09 3.39
C ILE A 40 13.22 -14.72 2.43
N VAL A 41 14.49 -14.68 2.81
CA VAL A 41 15.54 -15.51 2.24
C VAL A 41 15.35 -16.96 2.70
N SER A 42 14.91 -17.84 1.81
CA SER A 42 14.59 -19.25 2.12
C SER A 42 15.81 -20.17 2.05
N LYS A 43 16.84 -19.80 1.28
CA LYS A 43 18.19 -20.39 1.30
C LYS A 43 19.22 -19.28 1.15
N SER A 44 20.35 -19.41 1.85
CA SER A 44 21.47 -18.46 1.76
C SER A 44 22.74 -19.22 1.42
N GLU A 45 23.57 -18.63 0.55
CA GLU A 45 24.95 -19.07 0.34
C GLU A 45 25.85 -18.43 1.41
N GLU A 46 26.77 -19.18 2.02
CA GLU A 46 27.63 -18.66 3.09
C GLU A 46 28.46 -17.42 2.65
N SER A 47 28.79 -17.33 1.37
CA SER A 47 29.53 -16.22 0.77
C SER A 47 28.71 -14.92 0.67
N SER A 48 27.39 -14.97 0.85
CA SER A 48 26.50 -13.82 0.73
C SER A 48 26.53 -12.89 1.95
N GLY A 49 26.85 -13.42 3.13
CA GLY A 49 26.71 -12.70 4.40
C GLY A 49 25.26 -12.38 4.80
N ILE A 50 24.26 -12.92 4.10
CA ILE A 50 22.84 -12.75 4.39
C ILE A 50 22.34 -13.97 5.16
N ALA A 51 21.63 -13.79 6.26
CA ALA A 51 21.12 -14.93 7.02
C ALA A 51 19.88 -15.55 6.35
N LYS A 52 19.75 -16.88 6.46
CA LYS A 52 18.48 -17.54 6.11
C LYS A 52 17.39 -17.05 7.08
N GLY A 53 16.22 -16.70 6.54
CA GLY A 53 15.10 -16.15 7.30
C GLY A 53 15.08 -14.62 7.34
N SER A 54 16.14 -13.95 6.90
CA SER A 54 16.15 -12.49 6.78
C SER A 54 15.00 -12.02 5.88
N ALA A 55 14.30 -10.98 6.32
CA ALA A 55 13.23 -10.38 5.56
C ALA A 55 13.77 -9.74 4.27
N LEU A 56 13.01 -9.85 3.18
CA LEU A 56 13.39 -9.19 1.93
C LEU A 56 13.29 -7.67 2.06
N LEU A 57 14.20 -6.98 1.37
CA LEU A 57 14.22 -5.52 1.36
C LEU A 57 12.89 -4.97 0.84
N ASN A 58 12.40 -3.93 1.49
CA ASN A 58 11.16 -3.26 1.12
C ASN A 58 9.91 -4.17 1.12
N SER A 59 9.93 -5.26 1.91
CA SER A 59 8.77 -6.15 2.11
C SER A 59 8.15 -5.94 3.50
N PRO A 60 7.24 -4.94 3.66
CA PRO A 60 6.49 -4.79 4.90
C PRO A 60 5.54 -5.98 5.08
N LYS A 61 5.44 -6.49 6.31
CA LYS A 61 4.56 -7.62 6.61
C LYS A 61 3.09 -7.27 6.50
N HIS A 62 2.70 -6.04 6.82
CA HIS A 62 1.32 -5.58 6.73
C HIS A 62 1.23 -4.33 5.87
N HIS A 63 0.31 -4.37 4.90
CA HIS A 63 -0.05 -3.23 4.08
C HIS A 63 -1.58 -3.10 4.06
N LEU A 64 -2.08 -1.90 4.32
CA LEU A 64 -3.51 -1.61 4.34
C LEU A 64 -3.79 -0.35 3.53
N ASN A 65 -4.86 -0.39 2.75
CA ASN A 65 -5.37 0.75 2.02
C ASN A 65 -6.90 0.83 2.17
N LEU A 66 -7.41 1.98 2.59
CA LEU A 66 -8.83 2.24 2.75
C LEU A 66 -9.17 3.54 2.02
N LEU A 67 -10.15 3.52 1.12
CA LEU A 67 -10.73 4.69 0.47
C LEU A 67 -12.22 4.74 0.81
N VAL A 68 -12.66 5.89 1.29
CA VAL A 68 -14.06 6.19 1.55
C VAL A 68 -14.42 7.44 0.76
N MET A 69 -15.43 7.36 -0.11
CA MET A 69 -15.99 8.49 -0.83
C MET A 69 -17.48 8.58 -0.55
N TYR A 70 -17.96 9.78 -0.26
CA TYR A 70 -19.35 10.05 0.05
C TYR A 70 -19.90 11.21 -0.79
N ASP A 71 -21.00 10.98 -1.50
CA ASP A 71 -21.72 11.99 -2.27
C ASP A 71 -22.56 12.84 -1.30
N VAL A 72 -22.06 14.02 -0.95
CA VAL A 72 -22.74 14.94 0.00
C VAL A 72 -23.92 15.67 -0.64
N TRP A 73 -23.93 15.79 -1.96
CA TRP A 73 -25.01 16.41 -2.71
C TRP A 73 -25.12 15.81 -4.11
N GLN A 74 -26.36 15.63 -4.57
CA GLN A 74 -26.65 15.16 -5.92
C GLN A 74 -27.92 15.84 -6.44
N ALA A 75 -27.88 16.36 -7.67
CA ALA A 75 -29.06 16.79 -8.41
C ALA A 75 -28.91 16.44 -9.90
N GLY A 76 -29.74 15.54 -10.39
CA GLY A 76 -29.64 15.03 -11.76
C GLY A 76 -28.26 14.41 -12.02
N ALA A 77 -27.52 14.98 -12.97
CA ALA A 77 -26.17 14.54 -13.35
C ALA A 77 -25.04 15.29 -12.61
N SER A 78 -25.38 16.24 -11.73
CA SER A 78 -24.41 16.99 -10.94
C SER A 78 -24.25 16.38 -9.55
N LYS A 79 -23.01 16.28 -9.07
CA LYS A 79 -22.66 15.67 -7.78
C LYS A 79 -21.52 16.41 -7.10
N ILE A 80 -21.56 16.50 -5.78
CA ILE A 80 -20.42 16.89 -4.95
C ILE A 80 -20.12 15.71 -4.04
N GLY A 81 -18.85 15.32 -3.99
CA GLY A 81 -18.42 14.28 -3.05
C GLY A 81 -17.18 14.69 -2.26
N LEU A 82 -17.09 14.11 -1.07
CA LEU A 82 -15.97 14.24 -0.16
C LEU A 82 -15.52 12.84 0.24
N GLY A 83 -14.24 12.69 0.50
CA GLY A 83 -13.70 11.42 0.94
C GLY A 83 -12.29 11.53 1.45
N GLY A 84 -11.75 10.38 1.78
CA GLY A 84 -10.39 10.26 2.24
C GLY A 84 -9.83 8.88 2.01
N ASN A 85 -8.51 8.84 2.00
CA ASN A 85 -7.74 7.62 1.85
C ASN A 85 -6.77 7.48 3.01
N ILE A 86 -6.79 6.31 3.65
CA ILE A 86 -5.85 5.91 4.69
C ILE A 86 -4.99 4.80 4.13
N GLN A 87 -3.67 4.99 4.17
CA GLN A 87 -2.70 3.96 3.83
C GLN A 87 -1.83 3.68 5.06
N TYR A 88 -1.69 2.42 5.44
CA TYR A 88 -0.77 1.99 6.50
C TYR A 88 0.24 1.00 5.94
N VAL A 89 1.50 1.20 6.33
CA VAL A 89 2.60 0.31 5.99
C VAL A 89 3.35 -0.02 7.26
N SER A 90 3.46 -1.31 7.59
CA SER A 90 4.20 -1.74 8.78
C SER A 90 5.68 -1.43 8.67
N ALA A 91 6.38 -1.53 9.81
CA ALA A 91 7.83 -1.49 9.83
C ALA A 91 8.39 -2.58 8.91
N ARG A 92 9.53 -2.29 8.30
CA ARG A 92 10.19 -3.18 7.36
C ARG A 92 11.70 -3.03 7.43
N THR A 93 12.38 -4.11 7.10
CA THR A 93 13.83 -4.14 6.99
C THR A 93 14.34 -3.11 5.98
N GLY A 94 15.32 -2.31 6.40
CA GLY A 94 15.94 -1.26 5.57
C GLY A 94 17.21 -1.72 4.84
N ASN A 95 17.70 -2.94 5.08
CA ASN A 95 18.83 -3.53 4.36
C ASN A 95 18.74 -5.07 4.30
N VAL A 96 19.44 -5.72 3.39
CA VAL A 96 19.35 -7.19 3.23
C VAL A 96 20.04 -8.02 4.32
N TYR A 97 20.77 -7.39 5.26
CA TYR A 97 21.67 -8.08 6.19
C TYR A 97 21.03 -8.40 7.55
N ASP A 98 19.77 -8.04 7.77
CA ASP A 98 19.00 -8.34 8.99
C ASP A 98 19.74 -7.99 10.29
N ASN A 99 20.43 -6.84 10.27
CA ASN A 99 21.26 -6.35 11.36
C ASN A 99 20.48 -5.42 12.33
N GLY A 100 19.14 -5.49 12.31
CA GLY A 100 18.27 -4.66 13.13
C GLY A 100 17.97 -3.26 12.57
N PHE A 101 18.49 -2.88 11.40
CA PHE A 101 18.12 -1.64 10.73
C PHE A 101 16.74 -1.75 10.07
N ASN A 102 15.74 -1.13 10.70
CA ASN A 102 14.36 -1.14 10.24
C ASN A 102 13.85 0.27 9.95
N LEU A 103 13.11 0.42 8.86
CA LEU A 103 12.29 1.59 8.60
C LEU A 103 11.02 1.49 9.46
N PRO A 104 10.65 2.56 10.19
CA PRO A 104 9.46 2.54 11.02
C PRO A 104 8.19 2.41 10.17
N SER A 105 7.13 1.92 10.79
CA SER A 105 5.80 1.97 10.18
C SER A 105 5.36 3.41 9.94
N TYR A 106 4.53 3.63 8.94
CA TYR A 106 3.90 4.92 8.70
C TYR A 106 2.44 4.76 8.29
N THR A 107 1.68 5.83 8.53
CA THR A 107 0.31 6.00 8.06
C THR A 107 0.24 7.27 7.25
N LEU A 108 -0.39 7.22 6.08
CA LEU A 108 -0.72 8.40 5.29
C LEU A 108 -2.22 8.62 5.34
N LEU A 109 -2.61 9.88 5.51
CA LEU A 109 -3.98 10.35 5.39
C LEU A 109 -4.06 11.34 4.23
N ASN A 110 -4.91 11.01 3.26
CA ASN A 110 -5.22 11.88 2.14
C ASN A 110 -6.71 12.26 2.20
N LEU A 111 -7.03 13.48 1.80
CA LEU A 111 -8.41 13.94 1.62
C LEU A 111 -8.67 14.24 0.14
N ASN A 112 -9.85 13.85 -0.32
CA ASN A 112 -10.25 13.94 -1.70
C ASN A 112 -11.62 14.60 -1.75
N SER A 113 -11.80 15.58 -2.63
CA SER A 113 -13.12 16.14 -2.92
C SER A 113 -13.29 16.30 -4.42
N TYR A 114 -14.54 16.22 -4.86
CA TYR A 114 -14.85 16.41 -6.26
C TYR A 114 -16.17 17.16 -6.42
N TYR A 115 -16.26 17.87 -7.54
CA TYR A 115 -17.49 18.46 -8.05
C TYR A 115 -17.68 18.03 -9.50
N GLN A 116 -18.62 17.14 -9.72
CA GLN A 116 -19.06 16.71 -11.04
C GLN A 116 -20.16 17.67 -11.51
N MET A 117 -19.85 18.50 -12.50
CA MET A 117 -20.83 19.42 -13.08
C MET A 117 -21.80 18.67 -13.99
N ASN A 118 -21.28 17.75 -14.81
CA ASN A 118 -22.03 16.90 -15.73
C ASN A 118 -21.20 15.65 -16.08
N PRO A 119 -21.72 14.68 -16.86
CA PRO A 119 -21.00 13.43 -17.15
C PRO A 119 -19.67 13.61 -17.92
N LYS A 120 -19.38 14.80 -18.45
CA LYS A 120 -18.18 15.11 -19.23
C LYS A 120 -17.20 16.04 -18.50
N LEU A 121 -17.56 16.57 -17.33
CA LEU A 121 -16.75 17.56 -16.63
C LEU A 121 -16.82 17.35 -15.11
N GLU A 122 -15.66 17.08 -14.53
CA GLU A 122 -15.45 16.94 -13.10
C GLU A 122 -14.21 17.73 -12.68
N LEU A 123 -14.33 18.43 -11.56
CA LEU A 123 -13.22 19.10 -10.88
C LEU A 123 -12.90 18.32 -9.61
N GLN A 124 -11.61 18.08 -9.37
CA GLN A 124 -11.15 17.38 -8.17
C GLN A 124 -10.12 18.21 -7.41
N LEU A 125 -10.17 18.12 -6.08
CA LEU A 125 -9.16 18.65 -5.18
C LEU A 125 -8.66 17.52 -4.29
N ASN A 126 -7.34 17.34 -4.23
CA ASN A 126 -6.69 16.28 -3.48
C ASN A 126 -5.61 16.88 -2.57
N LEU A 127 -5.70 16.58 -1.29
CA LEU A 127 -4.70 16.96 -0.28
C LEU A 127 -4.05 15.68 0.23
N ASN A 128 -2.76 15.53 -0.02
CA ASN A 128 -2.03 14.29 0.26
C ASN A 128 -1.08 14.46 1.45
N ASN A 129 -0.85 13.37 2.18
CA ASN A 129 0.09 13.28 3.30
C ASN A 129 -0.15 14.35 4.38
N LEU A 130 -1.38 14.39 4.90
CA LEU A 130 -1.80 15.39 5.88
C LEU A 130 -1.29 15.16 7.31
N ILE A 131 -0.71 13.98 7.57
CA ILE A 131 -0.17 13.56 8.87
C ILE A 131 1.25 13.04 8.72
#